data_AF-A0A2R6DH40-F1
#
_entry.id   AF-A0A2R6DH40-F1
#
_cell.length_a   1.000
_cell.length_b   1.000
_cell.length_c   1.000
_cell.angle_alpha   90.00
_cell.angle_beta   90.00
_cell.angle_gamma   90.00
#
_symmetry.space_group_name_H-M   'P 1'
#
loop_
_entity.id
_entity.type
_entity.pdbx_description
1 polymer ?
#
loop_
_entity_poly.entity_id
_entity_poly.type
_entity_poly.pdbx_seq_one_letter_code
_entity_poly.pdbx_strand_id
1 'polypeptide(L)'
;EPRYGVLHDRSELEPIDDSSPFIQIDRNKCILCNRCVEACNDVQVEGVLRMEGSGEDTRIGFQNDADTMMGSTCVSCGHCATVCPTGALVEQGLVDATTLPVPGFTHKNSAEGYVGEDYEHQPGQMTPMKRELSTENEPRADTESTIQGDD
;
A
#
# COMPACT_ATOMS: atom_id res chain seq x y z
N GLU A 1 5.79 9.25 -28.25
CA GLU A 1 5.36 7.97 -27.64
C GLU A 1 4.15 8.13 -26.73
N PRO A 2 3.41 7.05 -26.41
CA PRO A 2 2.46 7.08 -25.31
C PRO A 2 3.20 7.45 -24.03
N ARG A 3 2.74 8.49 -23.34
CA ARG A 3 3.37 9.02 -22.13
C ARG A 3 3.17 8.13 -20.91
N TYR A 4 2.17 7.23 -20.94
CA TYR A 4 1.76 6.39 -19.81
C TYR A 4 1.18 5.04 -20.29
N GLY A 5 1.62 3.93 -19.69
CA GLY A 5 1.21 2.56 -20.00
C GLY A 5 2.24 1.52 -19.53
N VAL A 6 1.89 0.24 -19.55
CA VAL A 6 2.84 -0.87 -19.34
C VAL A 6 3.82 -0.85 -20.51
N LEU A 7 4.96 -0.22 -20.31
CA LEU A 7 6.02 -0.15 -21.32
C LEU A 7 6.70 -1.52 -21.36
N HIS A 8 6.37 -2.33 -22.37
CA HIS A 8 7.09 -3.57 -22.68
C HIS A 8 8.55 -3.33 -23.13
N ASP A 9 8.97 -2.06 -23.22
CA ASP A 9 10.28 -1.62 -23.73
C ASP A 9 11.01 -0.68 -22.75
N ARG A 10 10.82 -0.88 -21.43
CA ARG A 10 11.76 -0.31 -20.44
C ARG A 10 12.96 -1.25 -20.36
N SER A 11 14.15 -0.74 -20.69
CA SER A 11 15.41 -1.48 -20.56
C SER A 11 15.76 -1.87 -19.12
N GLU A 12 15.12 -1.23 -18.13
CA GLU A 12 15.17 -1.57 -16.71
C GLU A 12 13.78 -1.38 -16.07
N LEU A 13 13.23 -2.47 -15.54
CA LEU A 13 12.06 -2.42 -14.67
C LEU A 13 12.47 -1.84 -13.32
N GLU A 14 11.63 -0.97 -12.76
CA GLU A 14 11.80 -0.55 -11.37
C GLU A 14 11.52 -1.72 -10.42
N PRO A 15 12.29 -1.87 -9.33
CA PRO A 15 12.00 -2.85 -8.30
C PRO A 15 10.58 -2.68 -7.76
N ILE A 16 9.89 -3.80 -7.58
CA ILE A 16 8.58 -3.82 -6.91
C ILE A 16 8.82 -3.55 -5.43
N ASP A 17 8.04 -2.64 -4.86
CA ASP A 17 8.05 -2.38 -3.42
C ASP A 17 7.01 -3.28 -2.75
N ASP A 18 7.48 -4.40 -2.22
CA ASP A 18 6.75 -5.39 -1.43
C ASP A 18 7.07 -5.28 0.07
N SER A 19 7.71 -4.18 0.49
CA SER A 19 8.17 -4.00 1.87
C SER A 19 7.04 -4.02 2.89
N SER A 20 5.86 -3.52 2.53
CA SER A 20 4.70 -3.55 3.41
C SER A 20 4.00 -4.91 3.36
N PRO A 21 3.63 -5.48 4.52
CA PRO A 21 2.88 -6.73 4.56
C PRO A 21 1.44 -6.60 4.03
N PHE A 22 0.99 -5.38 3.72
CA PHE A 22 -0.38 -5.09 3.31
C PHE A 22 -0.50 -4.57 1.88
N ILE A 23 0.42 -3.73 1.43
CA ILE A 23 0.32 -3.05 0.13
C ILE A 23 1.59 -3.30 -0.66
N GLN A 24 1.44 -3.86 -1.85
CA GLN A 24 2.49 -3.98 -2.83
C GLN A 24 2.38 -2.84 -3.86
N ILE A 25 3.51 -2.25 -4.25
CA ILE A 25 3.58 -1.23 -5.29
C ILE A 25 4.43 -1.71 -6.47
N ASP A 26 3.81 -1.83 -7.63
CA ASP A 26 4.47 -2.05 -8.92
C ASP A 26 4.39 -0.77 -9.77
N ARG A 27 5.43 0.07 -9.67
CA ARG A 27 5.47 1.36 -10.37
C ARG A 27 5.52 1.20 -11.90
N ASN A 28 5.92 0.04 -12.41
CA ASN A 28 5.96 -0.25 -13.84
C ASN A 28 4.56 -0.31 -14.49
N LYS A 29 3.50 -0.50 -13.70
CA LYS A 29 2.10 -0.44 -14.14
C LYS A 29 1.48 0.94 -13.97
N CYS A 30 2.18 1.89 -13.36
CA CYS A 30 1.59 3.16 -12.98
C CYS A 30 1.43 4.06 -14.22
N ILE A 31 0.21 4.56 -14.42
CA ILE A 31 -0.12 5.49 -15.51
C ILE A 31 -0.13 6.96 -15.05
N LEU A 32 0.44 7.23 -13.87
CA LEU A 32 0.50 8.56 -13.23
C LEU A 32 -0.84 9.31 -13.17
N CYS A 33 -1.95 8.58 -12.99
CA CYS A 33 -3.30 9.16 -12.93
C CYS A 33 -3.63 9.92 -11.63
N ASN A 34 -2.70 9.98 -10.67
CA ASN A 34 -2.82 10.66 -9.36
C ASN A 34 -3.94 10.16 -8.40
N ARG A 35 -4.83 9.26 -8.84
CA ARG A 35 -5.97 8.78 -8.03
C ARG A 35 -5.58 8.20 -6.66
N CYS A 36 -4.47 7.46 -6.58
CA CYS A 36 -4.00 6.88 -5.32
C CYS A 36 -3.50 7.95 -4.34
N VAL A 37 -2.89 9.03 -4.83
CA VAL A 37 -2.42 10.17 -4.03
C VAL A 37 -3.62 10.93 -3.46
N GLU A 38 -4.62 11.25 -4.30
CA GLU A 38 -5.87 11.89 -3.85
C GLU A 38 -6.60 11.03 -2.81
N ALA A 39 -6.72 9.71 -3.05
CA ALA A 39 -7.32 8.79 -2.09
C ALA A 39 -6.57 8.76 -0.75
N CYS A 40 -5.24 8.84 -0.76
CA CYS A 40 -4.43 8.83 0.45
C CYS A 40 -4.55 10.15 1.25
N ASN A 41 -4.65 11.27 0.54
CA ASN A 41 -4.54 12.60 1.11
C ASN A 41 -5.89 13.23 1.46
N ASP A 42 -6.91 13.01 0.64
CA ASP A 42 -8.20 13.70 0.78
C ASP A 42 -9.27 12.84 1.45
N VAL A 43 -9.25 11.53 1.18
CA VAL A 43 -10.24 10.61 1.77
C VAL A 43 -9.79 10.12 3.13
N GLN A 44 -8.56 9.62 3.22
CA GLN A 44 -8.02 9.04 4.45
C GLN A 44 -7.22 10.05 5.29
N VAL A 45 -6.88 11.21 4.71
CA VAL A 45 -6.17 12.31 5.38
C VAL A 45 -4.86 11.86 6.05
N GLU A 46 -4.20 10.86 5.45
CA GLU A 46 -2.95 10.32 5.96
C GLU A 46 -1.74 11.05 5.36
N GLY A 47 -1.82 11.48 4.10
CA GLY A 47 -0.74 12.29 3.51
C GLY A 47 0.52 11.51 3.11
N VAL A 48 0.46 10.18 3.03
CA VAL A 48 1.64 9.33 2.76
C VAL A 48 2.09 9.41 1.30
N LEU A 49 1.17 9.26 0.36
CA LEU A 49 1.51 9.14 -1.05
C LEU A 49 1.68 10.52 -1.69
N ARG A 50 2.70 10.65 -2.54
CA ARG A 50 2.91 11.83 -3.39
C ARG A 50 3.42 11.47 -4.77
N MET A 51 3.28 12.42 -5.70
CA MET A 51 3.97 12.40 -6.98
C MET A 51 5.36 13.01 -6.77
N GLU A 52 6.40 12.29 -7.18
CA GLU A 52 7.80 12.71 -7.09
C GLU A 52 8.47 12.64 -8.46
N GLY A 53 9.61 13.31 -8.60
CA GLY A 53 10.38 13.34 -9.85
C GLY A 53 9.84 14.33 -10.87
N SER A 54 10.39 14.29 -12.08
CA SER A 54 10.02 15.20 -13.17
C SER A 54 10.27 14.55 -14.52
N GLY A 55 9.42 14.84 -15.51
CA GLY A 55 9.57 14.29 -16.85
C GLY A 55 9.38 12.77 -16.87
N GLU A 56 10.42 12.05 -17.30
CA GLU A 56 10.44 10.58 -17.37
C GLU A 56 10.62 9.91 -16.00
N ASP A 57 11.19 10.62 -15.03
CA ASP A 57 11.43 10.11 -13.67
C ASP A 57 10.22 10.29 -12.74
N THR A 58 9.08 10.77 -13.27
CA THR A 58 7.90 10.99 -12.42
C THR A 58 7.30 9.66 -11.99
N ARG A 59 7.17 9.47 -10.67
CA ARG A 59 6.68 8.23 -10.06
C ARG A 59 5.88 8.52 -8.80
N ILE A 60 5.20 7.50 -8.30
CA ILE A 60 4.67 7.51 -6.94
C ILE A 60 5.86 7.46 -5.98
N GLY A 61 5.80 8.24 -4.91
CA GLY A 61 6.70 8.13 -3.78
C GLY A 61 5.99 8.42 -2.46
N PHE A 62 6.76 8.69 -1.42
CA PHE A 62 6.32 8.71 -0.03
C PHE A 62 6.74 10.02 0.64
N GLN A 63 5.97 10.43 1.66
CA GLN A 63 6.34 11.52 2.55
C GLN A 63 7.71 11.30 3.21
N ASN A 64 8.34 12.41 3.62
CA ASN A 64 9.65 12.43 4.28
C ASN A 64 10.78 11.74 3.48
N ASP A 65 10.63 11.68 2.15
CA ASP A 65 11.60 11.03 1.26
C ASP A 65 11.88 9.56 1.64
N ALA A 66 10.90 8.86 2.22
CA ALA A 66 11.02 7.44 2.50
C ALA A 66 11.18 6.65 1.19
N ASP A 67 12.05 5.64 1.18
CA ASP A 67 12.32 4.83 -0.01
C ASP A 67 11.25 3.74 -0.27
N THR A 68 10.56 3.32 0.79
CA THR A 68 9.64 2.18 0.76
C THR A 68 8.34 2.45 1.52
N MET A 69 7.29 1.70 1.19
CA MET A 69 5.99 1.78 1.87
C MET A 69 6.12 1.48 3.37
N MET A 70 6.93 0.49 3.76
CA MET A 70 7.17 0.18 5.18
C MET A 70 7.93 1.29 5.91
N GLY A 71 8.81 2.03 5.22
CA GLY A 71 9.52 3.18 5.79
C GLY A 71 8.65 4.43 5.97
N SER A 72 7.45 4.43 5.41
CA SER A 72 6.49 5.54 5.50
C SER A 72 5.60 5.45 6.76
N THR A 73 4.78 6.47 7.01
CA THR A 73 3.74 6.45 8.05
C THR A 73 2.47 5.66 7.67
N CYS A 74 2.47 4.93 6.55
CA CYS A 74 1.30 4.23 6.04
C CYS A 74 0.63 3.32 7.09
N VAL A 75 -0.66 3.57 7.34
CA VAL A 75 -1.48 2.77 8.25
C VAL A 75 -2.11 1.53 7.58
N SER A 76 -1.84 1.31 6.29
CA SER A 76 -2.31 0.15 5.52
C SER A 76 -3.84 0.07 5.41
N CYS A 77 -4.50 1.20 5.16
CA CYS A 77 -5.97 1.27 5.03
C CYS A 77 -6.52 0.81 3.67
N GLY A 78 -5.66 0.46 2.70
CA GLY A 78 -6.07 -0.13 1.41
C GLY A 78 -6.71 0.80 0.38
N HIS A 79 -7.12 2.02 0.75
CA HIS A 79 -7.93 2.86 -0.15
C HIS A 79 -7.21 3.21 -1.47
N CYS A 80 -5.90 3.45 -1.41
CA CYS A 80 -5.06 3.70 -2.58
C CYS A 80 -5.04 2.52 -3.58
N ALA A 81 -5.11 1.27 -3.09
CA ALA A 81 -5.21 0.07 -3.92
C ALA A 81 -6.59 -0.03 -4.58
N THR A 82 -7.67 0.25 -3.85
CA THR A 82 -9.05 0.17 -4.38
C THR A 82 -9.31 1.13 -5.55
N VAL A 83 -8.61 2.27 -5.59
CA VAL A 83 -8.77 3.27 -6.65
C VAL A 83 -7.77 3.11 -7.79
N CYS A 84 -6.79 2.19 -7.67
CA CYS A 84 -5.75 2.04 -8.68
C CYS A 84 -6.32 1.34 -9.94
N PRO A 85 -6.39 2.01 -11.11
CA PRO A 85 -7.01 1.43 -12.29
C PRO A 85 -6.18 0.35 -12.99
N THR A 86 -4.88 0.28 -12.71
CA THR A 86 -3.92 -0.61 -13.42
C THR A 86 -3.31 -1.69 -12.55
N GLY A 87 -3.68 -1.75 -11.25
CA GLY A 87 -3.03 -2.67 -10.31
C GLY A 87 -1.57 -2.32 -10.01
N ALA A 88 -1.18 -1.06 -10.18
CA ALA A 88 0.12 -0.56 -9.70
C ALA A 88 0.20 -0.52 -8.18
N LEU A 89 -0.93 -0.37 -7.48
CA LEU A 89 -1.05 -0.56 -6.04
C LEU A 89 -2.09 -1.65 -5.82
N VAL A 90 -1.71 -2.71 -5.11
CA VAL A 90 -2.57 -3.86 -4.81
C VAL A 90 -2.36 -4.29 -3.37
N GLU A 91 -3.39 -4.88 -2.77
CA GLU A 91 -3.24 -5.52 -1.47
C GLU A 91 -2.42 -6.81 -1.62
N GLN A 92 -1.55 -7.08 -0.63
CA GLN A 92 -0.77 -8.30 -0.59
C GLN A 92 -1.69 -9.53 -0.58
N GLY A 93 -1.34 -10.54 -1.38
CA GLY A 93 -2.17 -11.72 -1.62
C GLY A 93 -3.32 -11.53 -2.64
N LEU A 94 -3.58 -10.32 -3.13
CA LEU A 94 -4.56 -10.06 -4.21
C LEU A 94 -3.94 -9.72 -5.57
N VAL A 95 -2.61 -9.71 -5.64
CA VAL A 95 -1.82 -9.43 -6.85
C VAL A 95 -2.31 -10.25 -8.06
N ASP A 96 -2.68 -11.52 -7.83
CA ASP A 96 -3.16 -12.43 -8.86
C ASP A 96 -4.64 -12.81 -8.72
N ALA A 97 -5.24 -12.62 -7.54
CA ALA A 97 -6.62 -13.03 -7.26
C ALA A 97 -7.68 -12.14 -7.94
N THR A 98 -7.32 -10.91 -8.29
CA THR A 98 -8.22 -9.96 -9.00
C THR A 98 -8.10 -10.05 -10.52
N THR A 99 -7.21 -10.89 -11.03
CA THR A 99 -7.08 -11.15 -12.47
C THR A 99 -8.22 -12.07 -12.91
N LEU A 100 -9.23 -11.49 -13.55
CA LEU A 100 -10.10 -12.31 -14.41
C LEU A 100 -9.21 -12.94 -15.50
N PRO A 101 -9.29 -14.25 -15.74
CA PRO A 101 -8.47 -14.94 -16.74
C PRO A 101 -8.95 -14.64 -18.17
N VAL A 102 -9.16 -13.36 -18.47
CA VAL A 102 -9.51 -12.85 -19.78
C VAL A 102 -8.28 -12.21 -20.42
N PRO A 103 -8.03 -12.41 -21.71
CA PRO A 103 -6.87 -11.82 -22.38
C PRO A 103 -6.81 -10.30 -22.20
N GLY A 104 -5.69 -9.77 -21.69
CA GLY A 104 -5.42 -8.33 -21.62
C GLY A 104 -5.85 -7.59 -20.35
N PHE A 105 -6.54 -8.22 -19.39
CA PHE A 105 -6.90 -7.61 -18.08
C PHE A 105 -6.24 -8.37 -16.92
N THR A 106 -4.91 -8.41 -16.94
CA THR A 106 -4.13 -9.12 -15.92
C THR A 106 -3.51 -8.14 -14.93
N HIS A 107 -3.73 -8.37 -13.64
CA HIS A 107 -3.09 -7.64 -12.54
C HIS A 107 -1.73 -8.24 -12.15
N LYS A 108 -1.27 -9.30 -12.85
CA LYS A 108 0.06 -9.88 -12.70
C LYS A 108 1.17 -8.84 -12.66
N ASN A 109 2.14 -9.03 -11.78
CA ASN A 109 3.29 -8.14 -11.66
C ASN A 109 4.06 -8.01 -12.97
N SER A 110 4.57 -6.81 -13.24
CA SER A 110 5.35 -6.52 -14.45
C SER A 110 6.65 -7.34 -14.50
N ALA A 111 7.10 -7.83 -13.34
CA ALA A 111 8.29 -8.65 -13.18
C ALA A 111 8.05 -10.18 -13.34
N GLU A 112 6.81 -10.69 -13.34
CA GLU A 112 6.55 -12.14 -13.43
C GLU A 112 7.02 -12.79 -14.75
N GLY A 113 7.35 -12.00 -15.78
CA GLY A 113 7.97 -12.49 -17.02
C GLY A 113 9.51 -12.48 -17.03
N TYR A 114 10.15 -11.83 -16.05
CA TYR A 114 11.61 -11.60 -15.98
C TYR A 114 12.27 -12.22 -14.74
N VAL A 115 11.49 -12.59 -13.72
CA VAL A 115 12.00 -13.22 -12.50
C VAL A 115 12.04 -14.73 -12.72
N GLY A 116 13.26 -15.29 -12.65
CA GLY A 116 13.51 -16.72 -12.61
C GLY A 116 12.75 -17.41 -11.47
N GLU A 117 12.79 -18.74 -11.46
CA GLU A 117 11.99 -19.69 -10.70
C GLU A 117 12.09 -19.61 -9.15
N ASP A 118 12.50 -18.47 -8.59
CA ASP A 118 13.09 -18.35 -7.26
C ASP A 118 12.32 -17.40 -6.32
N TYR A 119 11.35 -16.61 -6.81
CA TYR A 119 10.52 -15.78 -5.94
C TYR A 119 9.39 -16.61 -5.35
N GLU A 120 9.64 -17.20 -4.18
CA GLU A 120 8.58 -17.78 -3.35
C GLU A 120 7.64 -16.66 -2.89
N HIS A 121 6.53 -16.47 -3.62
CA HIS A 121 5.42 -15.62 -3.20
C HIS A 121 4.92 -16.15 -1.85
N GLN A 122 5.27 -15.48 -0.75
CA GLN A 122 4.67 -15.77 0.54
C GLN A 122 3.22 -15.27 0.48
N PRO A 123 2.21 -16.16 0.48
CA PRO A 123 0.83 -15.72 0.47
C PRO A 123 0.60 -14.84 1.69
N GLY A 124 0.31 -13.56 1.45
CA GLY A 124 0.08 -12.58 2.50
C GLY A 124 -0.97 -13.12 3.47
N GLN A 125 -0.58 -13.31 4.73
CA GLN A 125 -1.54 -13.66 5.78
C GLN A 125 -2.51 -12.49 5.90
N MET A 126 -3.82 -12.73 5.72
CA MET A 126 -4.84 -11.73 6.04
C MET A 126 -4.60 -11.24 7.47
N THR A 127 -4.23 -9.98 7.62
CA THR A 127 -3.77 -9.46 8.91
C THR A 127 -4.95 -8.85 9.66
N PRO A 128 -5.11 -9.14 10.97
CA PRO A 128 -6.12 -8.50 11.80
C PRO A 128 -5.81 -7.00 11.97
N MET A 129 -6.84 -6.19 12.25
CA MET A 129 -6.71 -4.74 12.43
C MET A 129 -5.62 -4.39 13.45
N LYS A 130 -4.76 -3.43 13.11
CA LYS A 130 -3.60 -2.91 13.89
C LYS A 130 -3.93 -2.36 15.30
N ARG A 131 -5.18 -2.47 15.77
CA ARG A 131 -5.68 -1.91 17.03
C ARG A 131 -5.39 -2.77 18.26
N GLU A 132 -4.88 -3.99 18.09
CA GLU A 132 -4.65 -4.94 19.21
C GLU A 132 -3.23 -4.88 19.82
N LEU A 133 -2.43 -3.87 19.49
CA LEU A 133 -1.28 -3.52 20.34
C LEU A 133 -1.83 -2.71 21.52
N SER A 134 -2.39 -3.44 22.50
CA SER A 134 -2.97 -2.93 23.73
C SER A 134 -1.97 -2.03 24.45
N THR A 135 -2.37 -0.78 24.63
CA THR A 135 -1.78 0.16 25.59
C THR A 135 -1.79 -0.46 26.99
N GLU A 136 -0.61 -0.76 27.52
CA GLU A 136 -0.41 -0.91 28.96
C GLU A 136 -0.65 0.46 29.61
N ASN A 137 -1.87 0.68 30.08
CA ASN A 137 -2.17 1.72 31.06
C ASN A 137 -3.43 1.29 31.82
N GLU A 138 -3.24 0.38 32.77
CA GLU A 138 -4.23 0.08 33.81
C GLU A 138 -4.50 1.37 34.61
N PRO A 139 -5.76 1.82 34.74
CA PRO A 139 -6.09 2.84 35.71
C PRO A 139 -6.00 2.23 37.11
N ARG A 140 -5.23 2.89 37.98
CA ARG A 140 -5.10 2.56 39.40
C ARG A 140 -6.46 2.52 40.07
N ALA A 141 -6.70 1.48 40.87
CA ALA A 141 -7.88 1.33 41.70
C ALA A 141 -7.96 2.48 42.71
N ASP A 142 -8.93 3.37 42.53
CA ASP A 142 -9.31 4.34 43.55
C ASP A 142 -10.09 3.60 44.65
N THR A 143 -9.44 3.43 45.79
CA THR A 143 -10.04 2.97 47.05
C THR A 143 -11.28 3.77 47.41
N GLU A 144 -12.35 3.03 47.75
CA GLU A 144 -13.62 3.51 48.29
C GLU A 144 -13.45 4.66 49.30
N SER A 145 -14.11 5.79 49.03
CA SER A 145 -14.43 6.76 50.09
C SER A 145 -15.88 6.56 50.51
N THR A 146 -16.05 6.12 51.75
CA THR A 146 -17.32 6.01 52.47
C THR A 146 -18.04 7.36 52.48
N ILE A 147 -19.15 7.45 51.75
CA ILE A 147 -20.15 8.51 51.97
C ILE A 147 -21.10 7.98 53.05
N GLN A 148 -20.92 8.48 54.26
CA GLN A 148 -21.85 8.27 55.36
C GLN A 148 -22.78 9.48 55.43
N GLY A 149 -24.04 9.27 55.06
CA GLY A 149 -25.12 10.22 55.21
C GLY A 149 -26.44 9.50 54.99
N ASP A 150 -27.22 9.32 56.06
CA ASP A 150 -28.63 9.70 56.16
C ASP A 150 -29.19 9.26 57.54
N ASP A 151 -29.88 10.23 58.18
CA ASP A 151 -30.76 10.21 59.37
C ASP A 151 -30.23 9.98 60.81
#